data_AF-A0A7C2I1X7-F1
#
_entry.id   AF-A0A7C2I1X7-F1
#
_cell.length_a   1.000
_cell.length_b   1.000
_cell.length_c   1.000
_cell.angle_alpha   90.00
_cell.angle_beta   90.00
_cell.angle_gamma   90.00
#
_symmetry.space_group_name_H-M   'P 1'
#
loop_
_entity.id
_entity.type
_entity.pdbx_description
1 polymer ?
#
loop_
_entity_poly.entity_id
_entity_poly.type
_entity_poly.pdbx_seq_one_letter_code
_entity_poly.pdbx_strand_id
1 'polypeptide(L)'
;MRVATDAQRLVDNIERVIVGKRETVELVVTALLAGGHVLLQDVPGVGKTMLARALARSIGGEVARIQCTPDLLPQDITGSSVVDQHSLELRF
;
A
#
# COMPACT_ATOMS: atom_id res chain seq x y z
N MET A 1 19.52 -17.80 -6.32
CA MET A 1 19.19 -16.78 -7.34
C MET A 1 17.69 -16.78 -7.68
N ARG A 2 16.78 -16.69 -6.69
CA ARG A 2 15.31 -16.68 -6.93
C ARG A 2 14.70 -15.29 -6.76
N VAL A 3 15.18 -14.54 -5.76
CA VAL A 3 14.69 -13.19 -5.42
C VAL A 3 14.74 -12.23 -6.61
N ALA A 4 15.87 -12.18 -7.34
CA ALA A 4 15.99 -11.30 -8.50
C ALA A 4 14.98 -11.64 -9.61
N THR A 5 14.75 -12.92 -9.87
CA THR A 5 13.78 -13.38 -10.87
C THR A 5 12.34 -13.08 -10.45
N ASP A 6 12.00 -13.30 -9.18
CA ASP A 6 10.65 -13.04 -8.68
C ASP A 6 10.36 -11.53 -8.61
N ALA A 7 11.35 -10.72 -8.22
CA ALA A 7 11.24 -9.26 -8.27
C ALA A 7 11.01 -8.76 -9.71
N GLN A 8 11.74 -9.30 -10.68
CA GLN A 8 11.57 -8.95 -12.08
C GLN A 8 10.16 -9.30 -12.59
N ARG A 9 9.67 -10.51 -12.25
CA ARG A 9 8.31 -10.94 -12.60
C ARG A 9 7.24 -10.06 -11.96
N LEU A 10 7.47 -9.57 -10.75
CA LEU A 10 6.57 -8.64 -10.07
C LEU A 10 6.52 -7.28 -10.79
N VAL A 11 7.68 -6.71 -11.13
CA VAL A 11 7.78 -5.47 -11.91
C VAL A 11 7.03 -5.62 -13.24
N ASP A 12 7.34 -6.66 -14.01
CA ASP A 12 6.75 -6.88 -15.33
C ASP A 12 5.23 -7.09 -15.26
N ASN A 13 4.72 -7.68 -14.16
CA ASN A 13 3.28 -7.83 -13.95
C ASN A 13 2.58 -6.49 -13.66
N ILE A 14 3.21 -5.62 -12.86
CA ILE A 14 2.67 -4.29 -12.52
C ILE A 14 2.65 -3.38 -13.75
N GLU A 15 3.67 -3.47 -14.61
CA GLU A 15 3.77 -2.67 -15.85
C GLU A 15 2.66 -2.93 -16.87
N ARG A 16 1.96 -4.07 -16.76
CA ARG A 16 0.76 -4.34 -17.57
C ARG A 16 -0.38 -3.34 -17.31
N VAL A 17 -0.37 -2.67 -16.16
CA VAL A 17 -1.38 -1.68 -15.75
C VAL A 17 -0.78 -0.29 -15.59
N ILE A 18 0.48 -0.20 -15.16
CA ILE A 18 1.19 1.06 -14.95
C ILE A 18 2.17 1.29 -16.10
N VAL A 19 1.74 2.05 -17.11
CA VAL A 19 2.50 2.30 -18.34
C VAL A 19 3.52 3.43 -18.16
N GLY A 20 4.74 3.23 -18.66
CA GLY A 20 5.75 4.29 -18.78
C GLY A 20 6.39 4.74 -17.46
N LYS A 21 6.28 3.96 -16.38
CA LYS A 21 6.83 4.30 -15.05
C LYS A 21 7.70 3.20 -14.45
N ARG A 22 8.47 2.51 -15.28
CA ARG A 22 9.31 1.36 -14.88
C ARG A 22 10.14 1.62 -13.64
N GLU A 23 10.91 2.71 -13.66
CA GLU A 23 11.78 3.09 -12.54
C GLU A 23 11.00 3.27 -11.23
N THR A 24 9.82 3.90 -11.26
CA THR A 24 8.96 4.03 -10.09
C THR A 24 8.49 2.66 -9.58
N VAL A 25 8.13 1.75 -10.49
CA VAL A 25 7.72 0.39 -10.11
C VAL A 25 8.89 -0.37 -9.47
N GLU A 26 10.08 -0.29 -10.06
CA GLU A 26 11.29 -0.93 -9.53
C GLU A 26 11.66 -0.40 -8.14
N LEU A 27 11.59 0.91 -7.90
CA LEU A 27 11.82 1.51 -6.59
C LEU A 27 10.78 1.07 -5.55
N VAL A 28 9.50 1.00 -5.94
CA VAL A 28 8.43 0.51 -5.05
C VAL A 28 8.64 -0.95 -4.67
N VAL A 29 8.98 -1.80 -5.65
CA VAL A 29 9.29 -3.22 -5.38
C VAL A 29 10.54 -3.35 -4.51
N THR A 30 11.56 -2.53 -4.75
CA THR A 30 12.78 -2.50 -3.93
C THR A 30 12.45 -2.12 -2.47
N ALA A 31 11.65 -1.08 -2.27
CA ALA A 31 11.22 -0.67 -0.93
C ALA A 31 10.40 -1.76 -0.23
N LEU A 32 9.48 -2.43 -0.95
CA LEU A 32 8.72 -3.55 -0.42
C LEU A 32 9.64 -4.68 0.07
N LEU A 33 10.61 -5.09 -0.75
CA LEU A 33 11.56 -6.14 -0.41
C LEU A 33 12.49 -5.77 0.75
N ALA A 34 12.77 -4.48 0.92
CA ALA A 34 13.54 -3.95 2.03
C ALA A 34 12.71 -3.72 3.31
N GLY A 35 11.38 -3.90 3.27
CA GLY A 35 10.48 -3.57 4.39
C GLY A 35 10.35 -2.07 4.65
N GLY A 36 10.62 -1.24 3.64
CA GLY A 36 10.57 0.22 3.71
C GLY A 36 9.21 0.82 3.36
N HIS A 37 9.13 2.15 3.45
CA HIS A 37 7.95 2.93 3.07
C HIS A 37 8.24 3.79 1.83
N VAL A 38 7.21 4.05 1.02
CA VAL A 38 7.33 4.86 -0.19
C VAL A 38 6.44 6.08 -0.11
N LEU A 39 7.02 7.25 -0.41
CA LEU A 39 6.28 8.48 -0.66
C LEU A 39 6.21 8.72 -2.16
N LEU A 40 5.01 8.68 -2.74
CA LEU A 40 4.78 8.96 -4.17
C LEU A 40 4.39 10.43 -4.36
N GLN A 41 5.37 11.28 -4.68
CA GLN A 41 5.13 12.68 -5.07
C GLN A 41 5.01 12.81 -6.57
N ASP A 42 3.80 13.11 -7.06
CA ASP A 42 3.56 13.36 -8.47
C ASP A 42 2.21 14.13 -8.57
N VAL A 43 1.81 14.62 -9.73
CA VAL A 43 0.54 15.37 -9.90
C VAL A 43 -0.68 14.45 -9.70
N PRO A 44 -1.88 14.98 -9.37
CA PRO A 44 -3.09 14.17 -9.25
C PRO A 44 -3.43 13.43 -10.56
N GLY A 45 -4.00 12.23 -10.47
CA GLY A 45 -4.50 11.48 -11.64
C GLY A 45 -3.50 10.55 -12.33
N VAL A 46 -2.23 10.56 -11.96
CA VAL A 46 -1.12 9.80 -12.60
C VAL A 46 -0.94 8.36 -12.11
N GLY A 47 -2.01 7.72 -11.65
CA GLY A 47 -2.01 6.29 -11.35
C GLY A 47 -1.42 5.86 -10.00
N LYS A 48 -1.12 6.75 -9.04
CA LYS A 48 -0.57 6.37 -7.71
C LYS A 48 -1.42 5.33 -6.98
N THR A 49 -2.73 5.55 -6.95
CA THR A 49 -3.68 4.60 -6.34
C THR A 49 -3.73 3.29 -7.12
N MET A 50 -3.60 3.34 -8.45
CA MET A 50 -3.54 2.13 -9.26
C MET A 50 -2.26 1.35 -9.03
N LEU A 51 -1.12 2.02 -8.83
CA LEU A 51 0.16 1.39 -8.51
C LEU A 51 0.06 0.60 -7.20
N ALA A 52 -0.46 1.22 -6.14
CA ALA A 52 -0.68 0.53 -4.86
C ALA A 52 -1.60 -0.69 -5.01
N ARG A 53 -2.69 -0.57 -5.78
CA ARG A 53 -3.60 -1.69 -6.06
C ARG A 53 -2.97 -2.79 -6.91
N ALA A 54 -2.20 -2.44 -7.92
CA ALA A 54 -1.51 -3.39 -8.79
C ALA A 54 -0.45 -4.17 -8.00
N LEU A 55 0.32 -3.49 -7.15
CA LEU A 55 1.30 -4.12 -6.26
C LEU A 55 0.65 -5.13 -5.33
N ALA A 56 -0.36 -4.71 -4.55
CA ALA A 56 -1.02 -5.58 -3.59
C ALA A 56 -1.65 -6.81 -4.25
N ARG A 57 -2.37 -6.63 -5.36
CA ARG A 57 -2.94 -7.76 -6.11
C ARG A 57 -1.88 -8.72 -6.64
N SER A 58 -0.70 -8.21 -7.02
CA SER A 58 0.40 -9.03 -7.54
C SER A 58 1.06 -9.90 -6.47
N ILE A 59 0.96 -9.50 -5.20
CA ILE A 59 1.53 -10.23 -4.06
C ILE A 59 0.46 -10.93 -3.20
N GLY A 60 -0.81 -10.89 -3.59
CA GLY A 60 -1.93 -11.40 -2.80
C GLY A 60 -2.20 -10.62 -1.51
N GLY A 61 -1.75 -9.37 -1.43
CA GLY A 61 -1.95 -8.48 -0.29
C GLY A 61 -3.24 -7.66 -0.37
N GLU A 62 -3.51 -6.93 0.70
CA GLU A 62 -4.67 -6.05 0.83
C GLU A 62 -4.30 -4.57 0.59
N VAL A 63 -5.29 -3.77 0.22
CA VAL A 63 -5.13 -2.32 0.10
C VAL A 63 -6.15 -1.61 0.96
N ALA A 64 -5.66 -0.90 1.96
CA ALA A 64 -6.40 0.11 2.68
C ALA A 64 -6.02 1.50 2.13
N ARG A 65 -7.00 2.40 2.02
CA ARG A 65 -6.78 3.80 1.62
C ARG A 65 -7.33 4.70 2.71
N ILE A 66 -6.46 5.54 3.27
CA ILE A 66 -6.83 6.61 4.18
C ILE A 66 -6.64 7.93 3.44
N GLN A 67 -7.68 8.76 3.39
CA GLN A 67 -7.56 10.12 2.91
C GLN A 67 -7.24 11.01 4.10
N CYS A 68 -6.06 11.62 4.11
CA CYS A 68 -5.76 12.63 5.12
C CYS A 68 -6.63 13.85 4.88
N THR A 69 -7.43 14.20 5.88
CA THR A 69 -8.24 15.41 5.98
C THR A 69 -7.76 16.19 7.21
N PRO A 70 -7.97 17.52 7.29
CA PRO A 70 -7.46 18.33 8.40
C PRO A 70 -8.07 17.96 9.76
N ASP A 71 -9.21 17.27 9.75
CA ASP A 71 -9.95 16.76 10.92
C ASP A 71 -9.61 15.31 11.28
N LEU A 72 -8.77 14.61 10.50
CA LEU A 72 -8.40 13.22 10.77
C LEU A 72 -7.67 13.10 12.11
N LEU A 73 -8.22 12.30 13.02
CA LEU A 73 -7.65 12.05 14.35
C LEU A 73 -6.81 10.77 14.34
N PRO A 74 -5.78 10.65 15.21
CA PRO A 74 -4.98 9.43 15.31
C PRO A 74 -5.82 8.17 15.56
N GLN A 75 -6.88 8.29 16.37
CA GLN A 75 -7.81 7.20 16.68
C GLN A 75 -8.58 6.67 15.45
N ASP A 76 -8.73 7.47 14.39
CA ASP A 76 -9.37 7.04 13.15
C ASP A 76 -8.49 6.05 12.36
N ILE A 77 -7.19 6.00 12.68
CA ILE A 77 -6.20 5.10 12.06
C ILE A 77 -5.86 3.95 13.00
N THR A 78 -5.60 4.24 14.28
CA THR A 78 -5.17 3.23 15.26
C THR A 78 -6.32 2.42 15.85
N GLY A 79 -7.55 2.86 15.64
CA GLY A 79 -8.72 2.36 16.35
C GLY A 79 -8.88 3.03 17.72
N SER A 80 -10.06 2.83 18.31
CA SER A 80 -10.39 3.24 19.68
C SER A 80 -10.93 2.05 20.46
N SER A 81 -10.65 2.02 21.76
CA SER A 81 -11.19 0.97 22.63
C SER A 81 -12.68 1.20 22.84
N VAL A 82 -13.50 0.21 22.47
CA VAL A 82 -14.95 0.21 22.69
C VAL A 82 -15.26 -0.76 23.82
N VAL A 83 -16.01 -0.29 24.81
CA VAL A 83 -16.55 -1.16 25.85
C VAL A 83 -17.73 -1.91 25.26
N ASP A 84 -17.63 -3.24 25.23
CA ASP A 84 -18.76 -4.11 24.91
C ASP A 84 -19.83 -3.94 26.00
N GLN A 85 -21.01 -3.42 25.63
CA GLN A 85 -22.05 -3.09 26.62
C GLN A 85 -22.68 -4.34 27.26
N HIS A 86 -22.49 -5.53 26.66
CA HIS A 86 -22.99 -6.79 27.21
C HIS A 86 -21.99 -7.44 28.17
N SER A 87 -20.69 -7.41 27.85
CA SER A 87 -19.66 -8.04 28.69
C SER A 87 -18.90 -7.06 29.60
N LEU A 88 -19.05 -5.75 29.39
CA LEU A 88 -18.24 -4.68 30.00
C LEU A 88 -16.73 -4.83 29.71
N GLU A 89 -16.36 -5.63 28.72
CA GLU A 89 -14.96 -5.83 28.32
C GLU A 89 -14.52 -4.77 27.30
N LEU A 90 -13.26 -4.35 27.42
CA LEU A 90 -12.62 -3.46 26.45
C LEU A 90 -12.20 -4.28 25.22
N ARG A 91 -12.77 -3.96 24.06
CA ARG A 91 -12.31 -4.44 22.75
C ARG A 91 -11.56 -3.33 22.03
N PHE A 92 -10.48 -3.69 21.33
CA PHE A 92 -9.70 -2.78 20.48
C PHE A 92 -10.07 -2.99 19.01
#